data_AF-A0A4Y2RLW5-F1
#
_entry.id   AF-A0A4Y2RLW5-F1
#
_cell.length_a   1.000
_cell.length_b   1.000
_cell.length_c   1.000
_cell.angle_alpha   90.00
_cell.angle_beta   90.00
_cell.angle_gamma   90.00
#
_symmetry.space_group_name_H-M   'P 1'
#
loop_
_entity.id
_entity.type
_entity.pdbx_description
1 polymer ?
#
loop_
_entity_poly.entity_id
_entity_poly.type
_entity_poly.pdbx_seq_one_letter_code
_entity_poly.pdbx_strand_id
1 'polypeptide(L)'
;MTFQFHYLFLIINSLSNSLADVSFTIAVDRPTDGPRALAVEQCRCPIGYSGLSCEDCDAGYTRSGAGLYLGLCEPCFCNSHSSDCDPETGICR
;
A
#
# COMPACT_ATOMS: atom_id res chain seq x y z
N MET A 1 17.76 46.12 0.45
CA MET A 1 16.38 45.91 0.93
C MET A 1 15.49 45.68 -0.29
N THR A 2 14.89 44.48 -0.35
CA THR A 2 13.68 44.09 -1.09
C THR A 2 13.56 44.33 -2.60
N PHE A 3 13.95 43.33 -3.41
CA PHE A 3 13.38 43.11 -4.77
C PHE A 3 13.18 41.60 -5.12
N GLN A 4 13.24 40.68 -4.15
CA GLN A 4 13.23 39.22 -4.41
C GLN A 4 12.04 38.46 -3.79
N PHE A 5 10.92 39.15 -3.51
CA PHE A 5 9.71 38.51 -2.97
C PHE A 5 8.51 38.50 -3.94
N HIS A 6 8.61 39.12 -5.13
CA HIS A 6 7.47 39.20 -6.06
C HIS A 6 7.36 38.01 -7.04
N TYR A 7 8.43 37.23 -7.21
CA TYR A 7 8.44 36.06 -8.11
C TYR A 7 8.04 34.74 -7.43
N LEU A 8 8.02 34.68 -6.09
CA LEU A 8 7.64 33.46 -5.37
C LEU A 8 6.11 33.33 -5.17
N PHE A 9 5.36 34.44 -5.30
CA PHE A 9 3.90 34.44 -5.13
C PHE A 9 3.12 34.04 -6.39
N LEU A 10 3.76 34.00 -7.56
CA LEU A 10 3.10 33.67 -8.82
C LEU A 10 3.00 32.16 -9.10
N ILE A 11 3.71 31.31 -8.35
CA ILE A 11 3.66 29.85 -8.56
C ILE A 11 2.49 29.20 -7.78
N ILE A 12 1.86 29.92 -6.84
CA ILE A 12 0.81 29.37 -5.95
C ILE A 12 -0.59 29.94 -6.22
N ASN A 13 -0.86 30.46 -7.43
CA ASN A 13 -2.17 30.96 -7.86
C ASN A 13 -2.86 30.01 -8.87
N SER A 14 -2.70 28.70 -8.73
CA SER A 14 -3.46 27.74 -9.54
C SER A 14 -4.85 27.51 -8.94
N LEU A 15 -5.88 28.05 -9.60
CA LEU A 15 -7.31 27.78 -9.32
C LEU A 15 -7.73 26.33 -9.65
N SER A 16 -6.81 25.51 -10.16
CA SER A 16 -7.06 24.12 -10.50
C SER A 16 -5.90 23.25 -10.02
N ASN A 17 -6.23 22.25 -9.23
CA ASN A 17 -5.34 21.12 -8.97
C ASN A 17 -5.59 20.11 -10.08
N SER A 18 -4.91 20.26 -11.21
CA SER A 18 -4.99 19.30 -12.32
C SER A 18 -3.66 18.60 -12.48
N LEU A 19 -3.70 17.27 -12.60
CA LEU A 19 -2.56 16.48 -13.03
C LEU A 19 -2.44 16.66 -14.55
N ALA A 20 -1.34 17.25 -15.00
CA ALA A 20 -1.13 17.53 -16.42
C ALA A 20 -0.79 16.27 -17.23
N ASP A 21 -0.09 15.32 -16.63
CA ASP A 21 0.28 14.04 -17.22
C ASP A 21 0.52 12.99 -16.12
N VAL A 22 0.10 11.75 -16.38
CA VAL A 22 0.33 10.59 -15.50
C VAL A 22 0.75 9.43 -16.38
N SER A 23 1.99 8.96 -16.21
CA SER A 23 2.53 7.81 -16.92
C SER A 23 2.88 6.70 -15.92
N PHE A 24 2.53 5.45 -16.25
CA PHE A 24 2.83 4.27 -15.42
C PHE A 24 3.36 3.12 -16.28
N THR A 25 4.28 2.34 -15.72
CA THR A 25 4.80 1.12 -16.36
C THR A 25 4.26 -0.10 -15.64
N ILE A 26 3.71 -1.03 -16.40
CA ILE A 26 3.27 -2.33 -15.87
C ILE A 26 4.44 -3.30 -15.75
N ALA A 27 4.35 -4.17 -14.75
CA ALA A 27 5.27 -5.26 -14.54
C ALA A 27 4.52 -6.58 -14.52
N VAL A 28 5.17 -7.61 -15.04
CA VAL A 28 4.70 -8.99 -14.98
C VAL A 28 5.80 -9.86 -14.40
N ASP A 29 5.43 -10.99 -13.83
CA ASP A 29 6.31 -11.98 -13.19
C ASP A 29 7.15 -12.81 -14.19
N ARG A 30 7.01 -12.53 -15.49
CA ARG A 30 7.72 -13.22 -16.58
C ARG A 30 8.64 -12.26 -17.36
N PRO A 31 9.72 -12.76 -17.96
CA PRO A 31 10.52 -11.96 -18.88
C PRO A 31 9.66 -11.43 -20.03
N THR A 32 9.86 -10.15 -20.38
CA THR A 32 9.27 -9.50 -21.54
C THR A 32 10.33 -8.69 -22.26
N ASP A 33 10.08 -8.31 -23.51
CA ASP A 33 10.97 -7.44 -24.30
C ASP A 33 10.92 -5.96 -23.87
N GLY A 34 10.12 -5.64 -22.84
CA GLY A 34 10.00 -4.29 -22.30
C GLY A 34 11.09 -3.94 -21.28
N PRO A 35 11.29 -2.63 -20.98
CA PRO A 35 12.17 -2.22 -19.91
C PRO A 35 11.67 -2.75 -18.56
N ARG A 36 12.60 -3.14 -17.68
CA ARG A 36 12.26 -3.58 -16.33
C ARG A 36 11.59 -2.44 -15.56
N ALA A 37 10.40 -2.68 -15.05
CA ALA A 37 9.76 -1.78 -14.11
C ALA A 37 10.53 -1.82 -12.77
N LEU A 38 11.14 -0.69 -12.39
CA LEU A 38 11.98 -0.58 -11.19
C LEU A 38 11.17 -0.23 -9.93
N ALA A 39 9.98 0.35 -10.08
CA ALA A 39 9.10 0.78 -8.99
C ALA A 39 8.05 -0.29 -8.61
N VAL A 40 8.39 -1.57 -8.80
CA VAL A 40 7.51 -2.68 -8.43
C VAL A 40 7.98 -3.18 -7.08
N GLU A 41 7.18 -2.90 -6.05
CA GLU A 41 7.39 -3.50 -4.76
C GLU A 41 7.03 -4.99 -4.86
N GLN A 42 8.03 -5.85 -4.69
CA GLN A 42 7.81 -7.27 -4.45
C GLN A 42 8.52 -7.62 -3.15
N CYS A 43 7.81 -7.39 -2.06
CA CYS A 43 8.34 -7.55 -0.72
C CYS A 43 8.39 -9.04 -0.33
N ARG A 44 9.42 -9.43 0.43
CA ARG A 44 9.41 -10.70 1.14
C ARG A 44 8.64 -10.49 2.44
N CYS A 45 7.40 -10.95 2.48
CA CYS A 45 6.53 -10.68 3.62
C CYS A 45 6.94 -11.43 4.89
N PRO A 46 6.81 -10.80 6.06
CA PRO A 46 6.91 -11.48 7.34
C PRO A 46 5.72 -12.45 7.51
N ILE A 47 5.81 -13.30 8.52
CA ILE A 47 4.76 -14.27 8.85
C ILE A 47 3.44 -13.52 9.13
N GLY A 48 2.36 -13.98 8.51
CA GLY A 48 1.01 -13.43 8.70
C GLY A 48 0.63 -12.31 7.73
N TYR A 49 1.50 -11.95 6.79
CA TYR A 49 1.26 -10.91 5.80
C TYR A 49 1.42 -11.46 4.37
N SER A 50 0.61 -10.93 3.46
CA SER A 50 0.58 -11.29 2.04
C SER A 50 0.34 -10.04 1.17
N GLY A 51 0.37 -10.20 -0.15
CA GLY A 51 0.31 -9.08 -1.10
C GLY A 51 1.68 -8.68 -1.64
N LEU A 52 1.71 -7.83 -2.67
CA LEU A 52 2.96 -7.38 -3.31
C LEU A 52 3.74 -6.42 -2.40
N SER A 53 3.02 -5.70 -1.55
CA SER A 53 3.54 -4.73 -0.58
C SER A 53 3.35 -5.19 0.88
N CYS A 54 2.97 -6.45 1.11
CA CYS A 54 2.61 -6.99 2.42
C CYS A 54 1.46 -6.22 3.10
N GLU A 55 0.50 -5.78 2.29
CA GLU A 55 -0.64 -4.95 2.70
C GLU A 55 -1.81 -5.77 3.27
N ASP A 56 -1.89 -7.04 2.91
CA ASP A 56 -2.98 -7.95 3.25
C ASP A 56 -2.58 -8.91 4.37
N CYS A 57 -3.52 -9.32 5.23
CA CYS A 57 -3.28 -10.41 6.17
C CYS A 57 -3.34 -11.76 5.45
N ASP A 58 -2.37 -12.62 5.75
CA ASP A 58 -2.30 -13.98 5.20
C ASP A 58 -3.42 -14.87 5.76
N ALA A 59 -3.66 -16.01 5.12
CA ALA A 59 -4.68 -16.96 5.56
C ALA A 59 -4.48 -17.38 7.03
N GLY A 60 -5.54 -17.29 7.82
CA GLY A 60 -5.49 -17.55 9.27
C GLY A 60 -4.98 -16.39 10.12
N TYR A 61 -4.84 -15.20 9.54
CA TYR A 61 -4.53 -13.95 10.25
C TYR A 61 -5.62 -12.90 10.00
N THR A 62 -5.83 -12.03 10.98
CA THR A 62 -6.75 -10.89 10.91
C THR A 62 -6.05 -9.62 11.34
N ARG A 63 -6.48 -8.50 10.78
CA ARG A 63 -6.00 -7.17 11.12
C ARG A 63 -6.47 -6.81 12.53
N SER A 64 -5.52 -6.50 13.40
CA SER A 64 -5.78 -5.91 14.69
C SER A 64 -5.86 -4.39 14.51
N GLY A 65 -6.75 -3.74 15.27
CA GLY A 65 -6.81 -2.28 15.33
C GLY A 65 -5.59 -1.64 16.02
N ALA A 66 -4.56 -2.43 16.34
CA ALA A 66 -3.32 -1.99 16.94
C ALA A 66 -2.21 -1.88 15.89
N GLY A 67 -1.27 -0.96 16.10
CA GLY A 67 -0.16 -0.71 15.18
C GLY A 67 -0.32 0.59 14.38
N LEU A 68 0.66 0.86 13.52
CA LEU A 68 0.66 2.06 12.68
C LEU A 68 0.01 1.76 11.32
N TYR A 69 -0.66 2.75 10.74
CA TYR A 69 -1.19 2.70 9.37
C TYR A 69 -2.25 1.61 9.17
N LEU A 70 -1.87 0.47 8.58
CA LEU A 70 -2.72 -0.66 8.26
C LEU A 70 -2.91 -1.61 9.46
N GLY A 71 -2.33 -1.35 10.62
CA GLY A 71 -2.45 -2.25 11.78
C GLY A 71 -1.64 -3.54 11.65
N LEU A 72 -1.71 -4.40 12.66
CA LEU A 72 -0.92 -5.63 12.76
C LEU A 72 -1.75 -6.84 12.33
N CYS A 73 -1.17 -7.81 11.62
CA CYS A 73 -1.83 -9.08 11.34
C CYS A 73 -1.56 -10.07 12.49
N GLU A 74 -2.61 -10.50 13.16
CA GLU A 74 -2.57 -11.42 14.30
C GLU A 74 -3.30 -12.73 13.97
N PRO A 75 -2.91 -13.88 14.55
CA PRO A 75 -3.59 -15.15 14.28
C PRO A 75 -5.09 -15.11 14.62
N CYS A 76 -5.91 -15.76 13.78
CA CYS A 76 -7.35 -15.93 14.04
C CYS A 76 -7.60 -16.64 15.38
N PHE A 77 -8.45 -16.05 16.24
CA PHE A 77 -8.80 -16.63 17.53
C PHE A 77 -10.19 -17.27 17.52
N CYS A 78 -10.31 -18.39 16.81
CA CYS A 78 -11.57 -19.12 16.62
C CYS A 78 -11.75 -20.30 17.60
N ASN A 79 -11.09 -20.28 18.76
CA ASN A 79 -11.19 -21.30 19.82
C ASN A 79 -11.03 -22.75 19.31
N SER A 80 -10.15 -22.99 18.34
CA SER A 80 -9.94 -24.31 17.70
C SER A 80 -11.13 -24.86 16.90
N HIS A 81 -12.16 -24.06 16.65
CA HIS A 81 -13.26 -24.45 15.77
C HIS A 81 -12.95 -24.21 14.29
N SER A 82 -12.13 -23.21 14.00
CA SER A 82 -11.68 -22.86 12.66
C SER A 82 -10.26 -22.30 12.70
N SER A 83 -9.55 -22.42 11.59
CA SER A 83 -8.27 -21.74 11.35
C SER A 83 -8.42 -20.58 10.37
N ASP A 84 -9.62 -20.35 9.85
CA ASP A 84 -9.91 -19.31 8.86
C ASP A 84 -10.86 -18.26 9.45
N CYS A 85 -10.53 -17.00 9.23
CA CYS A 85 -11.34 -15.89 9.66
C CYS A 85 -11.25 -14.76 8.64
N ASP A 86 -12.24 -13.88 8.66
CA ASP A 86 -12.25 -12.70 7.84
C ASP A 86 -11.05 -11.79 8.18
N PRO A 87 -10.21 -11.42 7.20
CA PRO A 87 -8.92 -10.77 7.47
C PRO A 87 -9.04 -9.34 8.00
N GLU A 88 -10.20 -8.70 7.90
CA GLU A 88 -10.43 -7.35 8.39
C GLU A 88 -11.26 -7.33 9.68
N THR A 89 -12.21 -8.25 9.81
CA THR A 89 -13.14 -8.27 10.96
C THR A 89 -12.80 -9.32 12.02
N GLY A 90 -11.98 -10.32 11.69
CA GLY A 90 -11.66 -11.44 12.57
C GLY A 90 -12.81 -12.43 12.78
N ILE A 91 -13.92 -12.30 12.04
CA ILE A 91 -15.08 -13.20 12.16
C ILE A 91 -14.72 -14.57 11.57
N CYS A 92 -14.83 -15.60 12.41
CA CYS A 92 -14.53 -16.99 12.05
C CYS A 92 -15.49 -17.53 10.99
N ARG A 93 -14.95 -18.37 10.11
CA ARG A 93 -15.71 -19.10 9.07
C ARG A 93 -15.74 -20.60 9.34
#